data_AF-J3PIM8-F1
#
_entry.id   AF-J3PIM8-F1
#
_cell.length_a   1.000
_cell.length_b   1.000
_cell.length_c   1.000
_cell.angle_alpha   90.00
_cell.angle_beta   90.00
_cell.angle_gamma   90.00
#
_symmetry.space_group_name_H-M   'P 1'
#
loop_
_entity.id
_entity.type
_entity.pdbx_description
1 polymer ?
#
loop_
_entity_poly.entity_id
_entity_poly.type
_entity_poly.pdbx_seq_one_letter_code
_entity_poly.pdbx_strand_id
1 'polypeptide(L)'
;MRACAISERWIQADSRHQLLQVILFHMRQSEWTIQQRFLNKTIFITVDPANLEAMLNSKARDYSISPRHQVAAPLSGDGVFTLDGEAWRRSRARIRPHLAHGHYEDLSPMQQPVDDLLAAMSRSADAGDVKTVDLQPLFFGLTLDVTTSLLLGESIRSLASGVDSPERAFADALDRGLGFLARRFRLPGLHWLVGGRAWRRACADVHAFIDGVVDRNLAKAAAAGGEKKPSFPSRVAEACPDREALRGQIVNVLGAGRDTTACFLSRTFFVLVRHPDALSKLRTEIANTPI
;
A
#
# COMPACT_ATOMS: atom_id res chain seq x y z
N MET A 1 -26.16 -28.14 -6.13
CA MET A 1 -26.88 -26.85 -6.20
C MET A 1 -26.51 -25.82 -5.12
N ARG A 2 -26.23 -26.19 -3.84
CA ARG A 2 -25.94 -25.20 -2.77
C ARG A 2 -24.64 -24.38 -2.93
N ALA A 3 -23.56 -24.94 -3.49
CA ALA A 3 -22.27 -24.24 -3.62
C ALA A 3 -22.24 -23.12 -4.69
N CYS A 4 -23.09 -23.22 -5.72
CA CYS A 4 -23.16 -22.25 -6.81
C CYS A 4 -23.86 -20.95 -6.34
N ALA A 5 -24.96 -21.08 -5.61
CA ALA A 5 -25.71 -19.95 -5.03
C ALA A 5 -24.89 -19.18 -3.97
N ILE A 6 -24.01 -19.87 -3.23
CA ILE A 6 -23.07 -19.22 -2.31
C ILE A 6 -22.11 -18.37 -3.14
N SER A 7 -21.37 -18.97 -4.09
CA SER A 7 -20.37 -18.27 -4.91
C SER A 7 -20.91 -17.03 -5.65
N GLU A 8 -22.15 -17.08 -6.15
CA GLU A 8 -22.81 -15.93 -6.78
C GLU A 8 -23.05 -14.78 -5.78
N ARG A 9 -23.49 -15.08 -4.56
CA ARG A 9 -23.64 -14.07 -3.50
C ARG A 9 -22.32 -13.41 -3.12
N TRP A 10 -21.22 -14.15 -3.13
CA TRP A 10 -19.88 -13.57 -2.88
C TRP A 10 -19.47 -12.60 -3.98
N ILE A 11 -19.72 -12.94 -5.24
CA ILE A 11 -19.43 -12.06 -6.39
C ILE A 11 -20.30 -10.80 -6.37
N GLN A 12 -21.60 -10.94 -6.08
CA GLN A 12 -22.52 -9.80 -5.94
C GLN A 12 -22.17 -8.91 -4.74
N ALA A 13 -21.74 -9.51 -3.63
CA ALA A 13 -21.28 -8.76 -2.48
C ALA A 13 -19.98 -8.00 -2.77
N ASP A 14 -19.07 -8.59 -3.55
CA ASP A 14 -17.85 -7.90 -3.98
C ASP A 14 -18.17 -6.69 -4.87
N SER A 15 -19.07 -6.84 -5.84
CA SER A 15 -19.47 -5.74 -6.74
C SER A 15 -20.21 -4.61 -6.02
N ARG A 16 -20.80 -4.89 -4.85
CA ARG A 16 -21.47 -3.92 -3.98
C ARG A 16 -20.61 -3.41 -2.82
N HIS A 17 -19.32 -3.77 -2.77
CA HIS A 17 -18.42 -3.44 -1.64
C HIS A 17 -18.90 -3.95 -0.27
N GLN A 18 -19.64 -5.06 -0.25
CA GLN A 18 -20.23 -5.69 0.94
C GLN A 18 -19.56 -7.03 1.30
N LEU A 19 -18.45 -7.38 0.66
CA LEU A 19 -17.76 -8.66 0.87
C LEU A 19 -17.44 -8.94 2.34
N LEU A 20 -16.93 -7.94 3.07
CA LEU A 20 -16.61 -8.08 4.50
C LEU A 20 -17.87 -8.36 5.35
N GLN A 21 -19.00 -7.73 5.03
CA GLN A 21 -20.26 -7.98 5.73
C GLN A 21 -20.73 -9.41 5.54
N VAL A 22 -20.56 -9.96 4.32
CA VAL A 22 -20.88 -11.35 4.03
C VAL A 22 -19.94 -12.31 4.76
N ILE A 23 -18.63 -12.02 4.80
CA ILE A 23 -17.67 -12.82 5.58
C ILE A 23 -18.07 -12.83 7.05
N LEU A 24 -18.31 -11.65 7.63
CA LEU A 24 -18.69 -11.51 9.04
C LEU A 24 -20.03 -12.20 9.35
N PHE A 25 -20.99 -12.14 8.43
CA PHE A 25 -22.27 -12.85 8.59
C PHE A 25 -22.04 -14.37 8.73
N HIS A 26 -21.27 -14.98 7.82
CA HIS A 26 -20.98 -16.41 7.89
C HIS A 26 -20.08 -16.77 9.08
N MET A 27 -19.15 -15.89 9.45
CA MET A 27 -18.30 -16.04 10.65
C MET A 27 -19.06 -15.93 11.96
N ARG A 28 -20.20 -15.25 12.00
CA ARG A 28 -21.07 -15.22 13.20
C ARG A 28 -21.97 -16.45 13.30
N GLN A 29 -22.20 -17.15 12.18
CA GLN A 29 -23.00 -18.37 12.13
C GLN A 29 -22.16 -19.65 12.31
N SER A 30 -20.86 -19.56 12.10
CA SER A 30 -19.87 -20.59 12.40
C SER A 30 -19.07 -20.16 13.62
N GLU A 31 -18.46 -21.08 14.35
CA GLU A 31 -17.74 -20.68 15.58
C GLU A 31 -16.44 -19.94 15.25
N TRP A 32 -15.59 -20.49 14.37
CA TRP A 32 -14.26 -19.91 14.15
C TRP A 32 -13.68 -20.08 12.73
N THR A 33 -14.12 -21.09 11.98
CA THR A 33 -13.56 -21.40 10.64
C THR A 33 -14.66 -21.80 9.67
N ILE A 34 -14.63 -21.24 8.45
CA ILE A 34 -15.51 -21.62 7.35
C ILE A 34 -14.72 -22.20 6.18
N GLN A 35 -15.31 -23.21 5.55
CA GLN A 35 -14.80 -23.80 4.31
C GLN A 35 -15.68 -23.36 3.14
N GLN A 36 -15.06 -22.75 2.14
CA GLN A 36 -15.70 -22.38 0.87
C GLN A 36 -15.07 -23.18 -0.28
N ARG A 37 -15.91 -23.71 -1.18
CA ARG A 37 -15.44 -24.32 -2.43
C ARG A 37 -15.73 -23.39 -3.59
N PHE A 38 -14.68 -22.98 -4.31
CA PHE A 38 -14.76 -22.10 -5.47
C PHE A 38 -13.93 -22.68 -6.63
N LEU A 39 -14.58 -22.98 -7.76
CA LEU A 39 -13.96 -23.51 -8.98
C LEU A 39 -12.88 -24.59 -8.72
N ASN A 40 -13.29 -25.64 -8.03
CA ASN A 40 -12.46 -26.79 -7.64
C ASN A 40 -11.29 -26.48 -6.68
N LYS A 41 -11.23 -25.26 -6.12
CA LYS A 41 -10.35 -24.90 -5.01
C LYS A 41 -11.14 -24.83 -3.71
N THR A 42 -10.51 -25.29 -2.63
CA THR A 42 -11.03 -25.14 -1.28
C THR A 42 -10.31 -23.95 -0.63
N ILE A 43 -11.09 -23.02 -0.11
CA ILE A 43 -10.62 -21.83 0.61
C ILE A 43 -11.11 -21.98 2.05
N PHE A 44 -10.19 -21.88 3.00
CA PHE A 44 -10.51 -21.77 4.41
C PHE A 44 -10.38 -20.32 4.84
N ILE A 45 -11.37 -19.82 5.56
CA ILE A 45 -11.32 -18.52 6.21
C ILE A 45 -11.45 -18.83 7.70
N THR A 46 -10.55 -18.29 8.54
CA THR A 46 -10.47 -18.61 9.97
C THR A 46 -10.24 -17.34 10.78
N VAL A 47 -10.89 -17.28 11.94
CA VAL A 47 -10.62 -16.35 13.05
C VAL A 47 -10.24 -17.12 14.32
N ASP A 48 -10.05 -18.45 14.24
CA ASP A 48 -9.59 -19.31 15.33
C ASP A 48 -8.15 -18.95 15.76
N PRO A 49 -7.92 -18.53 17.03
CA PRO A 49 -6.59 -18.23 17.53
C PRO A 49 -5.57 -19.36 17.35
N ALA A 50 -5.98 -20.63 17.49
CA ALA A 50 -5.08 -21.77 17.33
C ALA A 50 -4.63 -21.93 15.87
N ASN A 51 -5.55 -21.71 14.92
CA ASN A 51 -5.18 -21.70 13.49
C ASN A 51 -4.28 -20.52 13.15
N LEU A 52 -4.56 -19.33 13.71
CA LEU A 52 -3.72 -18.14 13.50
C LEU A 52 -2.31 -18.34 14.08
N GLU A 53 -2.17 -18.93 15.26
CA GLU A 53 -0.88 -19.28 15.85
C GLU A 53 -0.12 -20.29 14.99
N ALA A 54 -0.80 -21.34 14.53
CA ALA A 54 -0.20 -22.34 13.64
C ALA A 54 0.30 -21.71 12.33
N MET A 55 -0.53 -20.87 11.70
CA MET A 55 -0.22 -20.23 10.42
C MET A 55 0.88 -19.18 10.51
N LEU A 56 0.88 -18.37 11.57
CA LEU A 56 1.72 -17.18 11.67
C LEU A 56 2.97 -17.39 12.54
N ASN A 57 3.03 -18.46 13.34
CA ASN A 57 4.13 -18.71 14.28
C ASN A 57 4.55 -20.19 14.33
N SER A 58 3.81 -21.04 15.04
CA SER A 58 4.29 -22.36 15.48
C SER A 58 4.54 -23.34 14.33
N LYS A 59 3.80 -23.21 13.23
CA LYS A 59 3.96 -24.02 12.00
C LYS A 59 4.12 -23.15 10.76
N ALA A 60 4.64 -21.93 10.89
CA ALA A 60 4.73 -20.98 9.78
C ALA A 60 5.46 -21.53 8.53
N ARG A 61 6.38 -22.48 8.69
CA ARG A 61 7.11 -23.14 7.59
C ARG A 61 6.24 -24.07 6.73
N ASP A 62 5.10 -24.53 7.26
CA ASP A 62 4.16 -25.39 6.55
C ASP A 62 3.22 -24.60 5.63
N TYR A 63 3.20 -23.27 5.79
CA TYR A 63 2.34 -22.36 5.02
C TYR A 63 3.17 -21.56 4.02
N SER A 64 2.51 -21.20 2.91
CA SER A 64 3.09 -20.30 1.92
C SER A 64 2.11 -19.19 1.56
N ILE A 65 2.65 -18.09 1.06
CA ILE A 65 1.89 -16.94 0.59
C ILE A 65 1.36 -17.12 -0.84
N SER A 66 1.72 -18.23 -1.50
CA SER A 66 1.24 -18.63 -2.81
C SER A 66 -0.30 -18.66 -2.87
N PRO A 67 -0.95 -18.19 -3.95
CA PRO A 67 -0.39 -17.81 -5.25
C PRO A 67 -0.02 -16.31 -5.36
N ARG A 68 0.28 -15.62 -4.25
CA ARG A 68 0.50 -14.17 -4.26
C ARG A 68 1.55 -13.70 -5.27
N HIS A 69 2.65 -14.43 -5.41
CA HIS A 69 3.68 -14.13 -6.42
C HIS A 69 3.10 -14.07 -7.83
N GLN A 70 2.38 -15.12 -8.26
CA GLN A 70 1.77 -15.19 -9.60
C GLN A 70 0.79 -14.04 -9.87
N VAL A 71 0.07 -13.62 -8.82
CA VAL A 71 -0.93 -12.56 -8.90
C VAL A 71 -0.29 -11.18 -9.00
N ALA A 72 0.75 -10.93 -8.17
CA ALA A 72 1.32 -9.61 -7.92
C ALA A 72 2.61 -9.30 -8.69
N ALA A 73 3.37 -10.31 -9.11
CA ALA A 73 4.66 -10.15 -9.77
C ALA A 73 4.64 -9.19 -10.97
N PRO A 74 3.59 -9.14 -11.83
CA PRO A 74 3.61 -8.20 -12.96
C PRO A 74 3.62 -6.72 -12.57
N LEU A 75 3.09 -6.36 -11.38
CA LEU A 75 3.14 -4.99 -10.86
C LEU A 75 4.28 -4.81 -9.86
N SER A 76 4.39 -5.73 -8.90
CA SER A 76 5.23 -5.58 -7.71
C SER A 76 6.57 -6.31 -7.81
N GLY A 77 6.78 -7.14 -8.84
CA GLY A 77 8.01 -7.94 -9.00
C GLY A 77 8.34 -8.82 -7.80
N ASP A 78 9.62 -9.13 -7.66
CA ASP A 78 10.18 -9.89 -6.55
C ASP A 78 10.45 -8.98 -5.36
N GLY A 79 9.69 -9.17 -4.29
CA GLY A 79 9.59 -8.23 -3.17
C GLY A 79 9.29 -8.90 -1.84
N VAL A 80 9.42 -8.15 -0.75
CA VAL A 80 9.15 -8.64 0.61
C VAL A 80 7.72 -9.14 0.81
N PHE A 81 6.76 -8.68 0.00
CA PHE A 81 5.38 -9.17 0.05
C PHE A 81 5.04 -10.22 -0.99
N THR A 82 5.90 -10.48 -1.98
CA THR A 82 5.62 -11.45 -3.06
C THR A 82 6.44 -12.72 -2.96
N LEU A 83 7.59 -12.70 -2.28
CA LEU A 83 8.49 -13.82 -2.09
C LEU A 83 8.14 -14.64 -0.83
N ASP A 84 8.68 -15.86 -0.77
CA ASP A 84 8.56 -16.76 0.38
C ASP A 84 9.90 -17.40 0.75
N GLY A 85 9.98 -18.05 1.92
CA GLY A 85 11.13 -18.82 2.37
C GLY A 85 12.47 -18.05 2.38
N GLU A 86 13.53 -18.66 1.85
CA GLU A 86 14.88 -18.06 1.80
C GLU A 86 14.95 -16.78 0.96
N ALA A 87 14.18 -16.70 -0.14
CA ALA A 87 14.13 -15.51 -0.98
C ALA A 87 13.53 -14.33 -0.22
N TRP A 88 12.44 -14.57 0.50
CA TRP A 88 11.84 -13.60 1.40
C TRP A 88 12.80 -13.17 2.51
N ARG A 89 13.49 -14.10 3.18
CA ARG A 89 14.43 -13.77 4.27
C ARG A 89 15.53 -12.83 3.78
N ARG A 90 16.09 -13.10 2.59
CA ARG A 90 17.09 -12.22 1.96
C ARG A 90 16.52 -10.85 1.62
N SER A 91 15.34 -10.78 1.00
CA SER A 91 14.65 -9.52 0.71
C SER A 91 14.39 -8.70 1.99
N ARG A 92 13.84 -9.32 3.03
CA ARG A 92 13.56 -8.69 4.32
C ARG A 92 14.82 -8.19 5.00
N ALA A 93 15.91 -8.97 4.97
CA ALA A 93 17.19 -8.56 5.55
C ALA A 93 17.75 -7.29 4.90
N ARG A 94 17.50 -7.08 3.60
CA ARG A 94 17.90 -5.85 2.88
C ARG A 94 17.05 -4.65 3.26
N ILE A 95 15.74 -4.82 3.45
CA ILE A 95 14.83 -3.70 3.77
C ILE A 95 14.90 -3.31 5.25
N ARG A 96 15.08 -4.27 6.16
CA ARG A 96 14.98 -4.06 7.61
C ARG A 96 15.82 -2.88 8.15
N PRO A 97 17.08 -2.66 7.75
CA PRO A 97 17.88 -1.53 8.23
C PRO A 97 17.24 -0.16 7.94
N HIS A 98 16.45 -0.06 6.87
CA HIS A 98 15.78 1.18 6.46
C HIS A 98 14.46 1.44 7.18
N LEU A 99 13.93 0.41 7.84
CA LEU A 99 12.76 0.53 8.71
C LEU A 99 13.16 0.57 10.20
N ALA A 100 14.46 0.62 10.49
CA ALA A 100 14.96 0.66 11.86
C ALA A 100 14.78 2.06 12.48
N HIS A 101 14.62 2.10 13.80
CA HIS A 101 14.01 3.21 14.55
C HIS A 101 14.69 4.59 14.41
N GLY A 102 15.97 4.66 14.03
CA GLY A 102 16.70 5.94 13.94
C GLY A 102 16.21 6.91 12.85
N HIS A 103 15.25 6.50 12.01
CA HIS A 103 14.63 7.36 10.99
C HIS A 103 13.36 8.07 11.46
N TYR A 104 12.79 7.74 12.63
CA TYR A 104 11.54 8.34 13.12
C TYR A 104 11.74 9.52 14.07
N GLU A 105 12.97 9.77 14.52
CA GLU A 105 13.30 10.96 15.34
C GLU A 105 13.33 12.24 14.50
N ASP A 106 13.62 12.11 13.20
CA ASP A 106 13.62 13.22 12.25
C ASP A 106 12.29 13.24 11.48
N LEU A 107 11.38 14.12 11.91
CA LEU A 107 10.09 14.34 11.25
C LEU A 107 10.17 15.35 10.10
N SER A 108 11.33 15.95 9.83
CA SER A 108 11.53 16.93 8.75
C SER A 108 11.05 16.43 7.37
N PRO A 109 11.23 15.14 7.00
CA PRO A 109 10.71 14.61 5.73
C PRO A 109 9.18 14.68 5.60
N MET A 110 8.45 14.76 6.72
CA MET A 110 6.98 14.85 6.74
C MET A 110 6.47 16.29 6.66
N GLN A 111 7.30 17.28 6.99
CA GLN A 111 6.87 18.69 7.05
C GLN A 111 6.37 19.19 5.70
N GLN A 112 7.17 19.03 4.63
CA GLN A 112 6.78 19.49 3.29
C GLN A 112 5.52 18.79 2.75
N PRO A 113 5.35 17.45 2.86
CA PRO A 113 4.09 16.80 2.50
C PRO A 113 2.87 17.30 3.29
N VAL A 114 3.03 17.63 4.57
CA VAL A 114 1.94 18.18 5.40
C VAL A 114 1.60 19.61 4.96
N ASP A 115 2.60 20.44 4.66
CA ASP A 115 2.37 21.79 4.13
C ASP A 115 1.65 21.74 2.77
N ASP A 116 2.07 20.83 1.88
CA ASP A 116 1.42 20.61 0.59
C ASP A 116 -0.04 20.14 0.76
N LEU A 117 -0.33 19.31 1.78
CA LEU A 117 -1.69 18.90 2.15
C LEU A 117 -2.53 20.10 2.61
N LEU A 118 -2.03 20.91 3.55
CA LEU A 118 -2.76 22.07 4.06
C LEU A 118 -3.05 23.07 2.93
N ALA A 119 -2.07 23.30 2.05
CA ALA A 119 -2.25 24.13 0.87
C ALA A 119 -3.30 23.56 -0.10
N ALA A 120 -3.31 22.24 -0.32
CA ALA A 120 -4.32 21.58 -1.14
C ALA A 120 -5.74 21.71 -0.53
N MET A 121 -5.87 21.57 0.80
CA MET A 121 -7.14 21.78 1.50
C MET A 121 -7.66 23.21 1.34
N SER A 122 -6.80 24.22 1.50
CA SER A 122 -7.17 25.62 1.31
C SER A 122 -7.64 25.91 -0.12
N ARG A 123 -6.91 25.44 -1.13
CA ARG A 123 -7.30 25.58 -2.54
C ARG A 123 -8.66 24.95 -2.83
N SER A 124 -8.96 23.78 -2.26
CA SER A 124 -10.26 23.13 -2.41
C SER A 124 -11.38 23.87 -1.69
N ALA A 125 -11.10 24.52 -0.57
CA ALA A 125 -12.08 25.30 0.18
C ALA A 125 -12.47 26.62 -0.52
N ASP A 126 -11.56 27.21 -1.29
CA ASP A 126 -11.78 28.47 -2.00
C ASP A 126 -12.55 28.30 -3.34
N ALA A 127 -12.71 27.07 -3.82
CA ALA A 127 -13.27 26.77 -5.13
C ALA A 127 -14.82 26.59 -5.16
N GLY A 128 -15.55 26.78 -4.05
CA GLY A 128 -17.02 26.61 -4.04
C GLY A 128 -17.78 27.22 -2.86
N ASP A 129 -19.12 27.31 -3.00
CA ASP A 129 -20.06 27.92 -2.03
C ASP A 129 -20.24 27.09 -0.74
N VAL A 130 -19.95 25.78 -0.79
CA VAL A 130 -19.97 24.88 0.36
C VAL A 130 -18.55 24.35 0.59
N LYS A 131 -17.93 24.75 1.70
CA LYS A 131 -16.54 24.40 2.09
C LYS A 131 -16.39 22.93 2.54
N THR A 132 -16.87 21.97 1.75
CA THR A 132 -16.66 20.55 2.02
C THR A 132 -15.45 20.08 1.23
N VAL A 133 -14.45 19.54 1.94
CA VAL A 133 -13.24 18.96 1.33
C VAL A 133 -13.28 17.45 1.56
N ASP A 134 -13.13 16.67 0.49
CA ASP A 134 -12.91 15.23 0.61
C ASP A 134 -11.45 14.96 1.01
N LEU A 135 -11.25 14.54 2.26
CA LEU A 135 -9.93 14.27 2.82
C LEU A 135 -9.30 12.97 2.32
N GLN A 136 -10.10 12.02 1.79
CA GLN A 136 -9.57 10.71 1.42
C GLN A 136 -8.54 10.82 0.29
N PRO A 137 -8.84 11.43 -0.88
CA PRO A 137 -7.86 11.60 -1.94
C PRO A 137 -6.60 12.36 -1.49
N LEU A 138 -6.78 13.33 -0.58
CA LEU A 138 -5.68 14.12 -0.03
C LEU A 138 -4.76 13.29 0.87
N PHE A 139 -5.30 12.39 1.70
CA PHE A 139 -4.48 11.46 2.49
C PHE A 139 -3.74 10.45 1.63
N PHE A 140 -4.31 10.01 0.51
CA PHE A 140 -3.60 9.17 -0.46
C PHE A 140 -2.42 9.91 -1.12
N GLY A 141 -2.57 11.20 -1.41
CA GLY A 141 -1.47 12.06 -1.86
C GLY A 141 -0.40 12.29 -0.78
N LEU A 142 -0.82 12.65 0.44
CA LEU A 142 0.08 12.88 1.57
C LEU A 142 0.97 11.67 1.83
N THR A 143 0.36 10.49 1.93
CA THR A 143 1.07 9.27 2.27
C THR A 143 1.94 8.78 1.12
N LEU A 144 1.57 9.06 -0.13
CA LEU A 144 2.43 8.84 -1.29
C LEU A 144 3.68 9.74 -1.22
N ASP A 145 3.50 11.02 -0.90
CA ASP A 145 4.58 12.00 -0.81
C ASP A 145 5.53 11.72 0.37
N VAL A 146 4.98 11.36 1.54
CA VAL A 146 5.77 10.91 2.70
C VAL A 146 6.52 9.61 2.38
N THR A 147 5.84 8.61 1.81
CA THR A 147 6.47 7.32 1.52
C THR A 147 7.57 7.46 0.47
N THR A 148 7.36 8.26 -0.57
CA THR A 148 8.40 8.52 -1.58
C THR A 148 9.56 9.32 -0.99
N SER A 149 9.32 10.31 -0.13
CA SER A 149 10.39 11.01 0.58
C SER A 149 11.26 10.06 1.39
N LEU A 150 10.65 9.17 2.17
CA LEU A 150 11.36 8.19 2.99
C LEU A 150 12.09 7.14 2.14
N LEU A 151 11.46 6.64 1.07
CA LEU A 151 11.99 5.56 0.24
C LEU A 151 12.91 5.98 -0.89
N LEU A 152 12.85 7.24 -1.34
CA LEU A 152 13.61 7.72 -2.49
C LEU A 152 14.53 8.88 -2.09
N GLY A 153 14.41 9.39 -0.87
CA GLY A 153 15.12 10.59 -0.40
C GLY A 153 14.53 11.90 -0.94
N GLU A 154 13.51 11.82 -1.79
CA GLU A 154 12.79 12.97 -2.36
C GLU A 154 11.30 12.67 -2.44
N SER A 155 10.48 13.65 -2.05
CA SER A 155 9.02 13.59 -2.25
C SER A 155 8.72 13.86 -3.72
N ILE A 156 7.78 13.11 -4.29
CA ILE A 156 7.25 13.42 -5.63
C ILE A 156 6.25 14.58 -5.61
N ARG A 157 5.87 15.08 -4.43
CA ARG A 157 4.97 16.24 -4.24
C ARG A 157 3.68 16.15 -5.05
N SER A 158 3.10 14.95 -5.14
CA SER A 158 1.87 14.65 -5.89
C SER A 158 0.67 15.52 -5.50
N LEU A 159 0.65 16.07 -4.28
CA LEU A 159 -0.36 17.03 -3.82
C LEU A 159 -0.20 18.45 -4.38
N ALA A 160 1.02 18.83 -4.75
CA ALA A 160 1.35 20.13 -5.32
C ALA A 160 1.47 20.10 -6.86
N SER A 161 1.60 18.90 -7.45
CA SER A 161 1.77 18.76 -8.89
C SER A 161 0.52 19.11 -9.69
N GLY A 162 0.72 19.67 -10.88
CA GLY A 162 -0.35 20.00 -11.82
C GLY A 162 -1.04 18.76 -12.39
N VAL A 163 -2.21 18.97 -13.00
CA VAL A 163 -3.07 17.90 -13.56
C VAL A 163 -2.32 17.02 -14.56
N ASP A 164 -1.48 17.63 -15.41
CA ASP A 164 -0.74 16.93 -16.47
C ASP A 164 0.69 16.53 -16.07
N SER A 165 0.97 16.48 -14.76
CA SER A 165 2.31 16.14 -14.25
C SER A 165 2.60 14.63 -14.35
N PRO A 166 3.88 14.24 -14.58
CA PRO A 166 4.31 12.84 -14.50
C PRO A 166 4.01 12.19 -13.14
N GLU A 167 4.09 12.95 -12.06
CA GLU A 167 3.85 12.48 -10.69
C GLU A 167 2.37 12.16 -10.47
N ARG A 168 1.47 12.97 -11.04
CA ARG A 168 0.03 12.67 -11.02
C ARG A 168 -0.30 11.46 -11.88
N ALA A 169 0.27 11.39 -13.09
CA ALA A 169 0.11 10.24 -13.98
C ALA A 169 0.59 8.93 -13.31
N PHE A 170 1.68 9.00 -12.54
CA PHE A 170 2.17 7.89 -11.74
C PHE A 170 1.21 7.50 -10.62
N ALA A 171 0.70 8.46 -9.84
CA ALA A 171 -0.28 8.18 -8.78
C ALA A 171 -1.53 7.48 -9.36
N ASP A 172 -2.05 7.97 -10.48
CA ASP A 172 -3.20 7.36 -11.16
C ASP A 172 -2.88 5.96 -11.73
N ALA A 173 -1.66 5.76 -12.25
CA ALA A 173 -1.20 4.44 -12.69
C ALA A 173 -1.08 3.46 -11.52
N LEU A 174 -0.58 3.91 -10.37
CA LEU A 174 -0.47 3.12 -9.15
C LEU A 174 -1.87 2.73 -8.63
N ASP A 175 -2.82 3.67 -8.58
CA ASP A 175 -4.21 3.40 -8.19
C ASP A 175 -4.87 2.36 -9.11
N ARG A 176 -4.71 2.53 -10.42
CA ARG A 176 -5.21 1.54 -11.40
C ARG A 176 -4.55 0.19 -11.19
N GLY A 177 -3.24 0.14 -10.99
CA GLY A 177 -2.47 -1.07 -10.73
C GLY A 177 -2.96 -1.79 -9.47
N LEU A 178 -3.04 -1.10 -8.34
CA LEU A 178 -3.51 -1.66 -7.07
C LEU A 178 -4.99 -2.10 -7.15
N GLY A 179 -5.83 -1.36 -7.88
CA GLY A 179 -7.22 -1.74 -8.15
C GLY A 179 -7.36 -2.99 -9.03
N PHE A 180 -6.47 -3.21 -10.00
CA PHE A 180 -6.39 -4.47 -10.73
C PHE A 180 -5.87 -5.60 -9.85
N LEU A 181 -4.85 -5.33 -9.04
CA LEU A 181 -4.25 -6.30 -8.13
C LEU A 181 -5.28 -6.82 -7.12
N ALA A 182 -6.07 -5.93 -6.51
CA ALA A 182 -7.18 -6.30 -5.63
C ALA A 182 -8.18 -7.24 -6.32
N ARG A 183 -8.57 -6.94 -7.57
CA ARG A 183 -9.46 -7.81 -8.36
C ARG A 183 -8.82 -9.15 -8.71
N ARG A 184 -7.53 -9.17 -9.05
CA ARG A 184 -6.78 -10.40 -9.33
C ARG A 184 -6.69 -11.30 -8.09
N PHE A 185 -6.50 -10.74 -6.89
CA PHE A 185 -6.48 -11.50 -5.63
C PHE A 185 -7.82 -12.16 -5.30
N ARG A 186 -8.93 -11.55 -5.72
CA ARG A 186 -10.28 -12.11 -5.52
C ARG A 186 -10.62 -13.24 -6.51
N LEU A 187 -9.78 -13.45 -7.53
CA LEU A 187 -9.95 -14.49 -8.54
C LEU A 187 -8.83 -15.54 -8.41
N PRO A 188 -9.06 -16.65 -7.70
CA PRO A 188 -8.02 -17.62 -7.34
C PRO A 188 -7.18 -18.15 -8.54
N GLY A 189 -7.56 -19.30 -9.11
CA GLY A 189 -6.88 -19.83 -10.30
C GLY A 189 -7.12 -19.01 -11.58
N LEU A 190 -7.94 -17.96 -11.50
CA LEU A 190 -8.43 -17.19 -12.66
C LEU A 190 -7.93 -15.75 -12.69
N HIS A 191 -6.93 -15.40 -11.88
CA HIS A 191 -6.31 -14.06 -11.86
C HIS A 191 -5.90 -13.55 -13.26
N TRP A 192 -5.57 -14.44 -14.20
CA TRP A 192 -5.25 -14.12 -15.60
C TRP A 192 -6.39 -13.46 -16.38
N LEU A 193 -7.66 -13.66 -15.99
CA LEU A 193 -8.82 -12.97 -16.59
C LEU A 193 -8.77 -11.46 -16.40
N VAL A 194 -8.10 -10.99 -15.35
CA VAL A 194 -7.91 -9.56 -15.02
C VAL A 194 -6.50 -9.13 -15.45
N GLY A 195 -6.12 -9.48 -16.69
CA GLY A 195 -4.76 -9.31 -17.24
C GLY A 195 -4.70 -8.55 -18.59
N GLY A 196 -5.74 -7.78 -18.93
CA GLY A 196 -5.87 -7.10 -20.21
C GLY A 196 -4.85 -5.97 -20.48
N ARG A 197 -5.03 -5.24 -21.59
CA ARG A 197 -4.13 -4.14 -22.00
C ARG A 197 -3.99 -3.06 -20.93
N ALA A 198 -5.08 -2.69 -20.27
CA ALA A 198 -5.09 -1.69 -19.20
C ALA A 198 -4.23 -2.09 -17.98
N TRP A 199 -4.25 -3.37 -17.60
CA TRP A 199 -3.38 -3.90 -16.53
C TRP A 199 -1.91 -3.79 -16.90
N ARG A 200 -1.55 -4.28 -18.10
CA ARG A 200 -0.16 -4.22 -18.60
C ARG A 200 0.33 -2.79 -18.72
N ARG A 201 -0.54 -1.86 -19.14
CA ARG A 201 -0.20 -0.44 -19.22
C ARG A 201 0.05 0.17 -17.84
N ALA A 202 -0.81 -0.09 -16.86
CA ALA A 202 -0.62 0.38 -15.49
C ALA A 202 0.70 -0.15 -14.88
N CYS A 203 1.02 -1.44 -15.07
CA CYS A 203 2.31 -2.00 -14.66
C CYS A 203 3.49 -1.27 -15.32
N ALA A 204 3.44 -1.08 -16.64
CA ALA A 204 4.51 -0.41 -17.39
C ALA A 204 4.71 1.06 -16.96
N ASP A 205 3.62 1.80 -16.73
CA ASP A 205 3.67 3.20 -16.31
C ASP A 205 4.26 3.34 -14.89
N VAL A 206 3.86 2.46 -13.96
CA VAL A 206 4.45 2.39 -12.61
C VAL A 206 5.94 2.04 -12.69
N HIS A 207 6.31 1.04 -13.50
CA HIS A 207 7.71 0.63 -13.63
C HIS A 207 8.58 1.72 -14.23
N ALA A 208 8.14 2.35 -15.32
CA ALA A 208 8.88 3.41 -15.99
C ALA A 208 9.14 4.61 -15.07
N PHE A 209 8.15 5.01 -14.26
CA PHE A 209 8.34 6.10 -13.32
C PHE A 209 9.35 5.75 -12.23
N ILE A 210 9.23 4.57 -11.60
CA ILE A 210 10.17 4.13 -10.55
C ILE A 210 11.58 3.99 -11.11
N ASP A 211 11.74 3.39 -12.30
CA ASP A 211 13.02 3.28 -12.98
C ASP A 211 13.64 4.66 -13.21
N GLY A 212 12.86 5.64 -13.67
CA GLY A 212 13.32 7.01 -13.85
C GLY A 212 13.76 7.70 -12.55
N VAL A 213 13.06 7.45 -11.43
CA VAL A 213 13.48 7.99 -10.11
C VAL A 213 14.78 7.34 -9.65
N VAL A 214 14.92 6.02 -9.82
CA VAL A 214 16.14 5.30 -9.48
C VAL A 214 17.33 5.84 -10.27
N ASP A 215 17.19 6.06 -11.58
CA ASP A 215 18.26 6.61 -12.42
C ASP A 215 18.68 8.00 -11.96
N ARG A 216 17.72 8.89 -11.67
CA ARG A 216 18.03 10.23 -11.15
C ARG A 216 18.78 10.17 -9.84
N ASN A 217 18.37 9.29 -8.93
CA ASN A 217 19.02 9.14 -7.63
C ASN A 217 20.44 8.56 -7.73
N LEU A 218 20.65 7.56 -8.59
CA LEU A 218 21.98 7.01 -8.85
C LEU A 218 22.90 8.05 -9.50
N ALA A 219 22.40 8.83 -10.46
CA ALA A 219 23.14 9.91 -11.10
C ALA A 219 23.54 11.02 -10.09
N LYS A 220 22.61 11.42 -9.21
CA LYS A 220 22.88 12.38 -8.13
C LYS A 220 23.93 11.85 -7.15
N ALA A 221 23.87 10.58 -6.77
CA ALA A 221 24.84 9.96 -5.87
C ALA A 221 26.25 9.93 -6.48
N ALA A 222 26.36 9.61 -7.77
CA ALA A 222 27.63 9.63 -8.50
C ALA A 222 28.24 11.04 -8.58
N ALA A 223 27.40 12.07 -8.77
CA ALA A 223 27.85 13.46 -8.84
C ALA A 223 28.24 14.07 -7.48
N ALA A 224 27.65 13.59 -6.38
CA ALA A 224 27.80 14.17 -5.04
C ALA A 224 28.98 13.62 -4.21
N GLY A 225 29.85 12.78 -4.80
CA GLY A 225 31.10 12.34 -4.14
C GLY A 225 30.92 11.56 -2.82
N GLY A 226 29.73 11.06 -2.51
CA GLY A 226 29.47 10.21 -1.33
C GLY A 226 29.15 10.95 -0.01
N GLU A 227 29.01 12.28 0.02
CA GLU A 227 28.83 13.02 1.29
C GLU A 227 27.38 13.08 1.83
N LYS A 228 26.36 12.73 1.03
CA LYS A 228 24.96 12.64 1.53
C LYS A 228 24.63 11.24 2.03
N LYS A 229 23.89 11.15 3.14
CA LYS A 229 23.30 9.89 3.64
C LYS A 229 22.67 9.13 2.46
N PRO A 230 23.16 7.92 2.13
CA PRO A 230 22.76 7.28 0.89
C PRO A 230 21.27 6.92 0.96
N SER A 231 20.52 7.32 -0.07
CA SER A 231 19.09 7.08 -0.19
C SER A 231 18.78 5.58 -0.19
N PHE A 232 17.56 5.19 0.19
CA PHE A 232 17.15 3.77 0.16
C PHE A 232 17.43 3.09 -1.19
N PRO A 233 17.18 3.70 -2.36
CA PRO A 233 17.49 3.07 -3.65
C PRO A 233 18.99 2.89 -3.86
N SER A 234 19.83 3.85 -3.49
CA SER A 234 21.29 3.73 -3.61
C SER A 234 21.83 2.57 -2.77
N ARG A 235 21.37 2.44 -1.52
CA ARG A 235 21.82 1.38 -0.59
C ARG A 235 21.28 0.01 -0.95
N VAL A 236 20.04 -0.06 -1.44
CA VAL A 236 19.47 -1.32 -1.93
C VAL A 236 20.11 -1.71 -3.27
N ALA A 237 20.47 -0.76 -4.12
CA ALA A 237 21.24 -1.02 -5.35
C ALA A 237 22.64 -1.58 -5.05
N GLU A 238 23.34 -1.06 -4.04
CA GLU A 238 24.61 -1.63 -3.56
C GLU A 238 24.43 -3.09 -3.09
N ALA A 239 23.32 -3.39 -2.43
CA ALA A 239 22.99 -4.74 -1.94
C ALA A 239 22.34 -5.65 -3.01
N CYS A 240 21.96 -5.10 -4.16
CA CYS A 240 21.18 -5.76 -5.20
C CYS A 240 21.49 -5.17 -6.59
N PRO A 241 22.44 -5.78 -7.34
CA PRO A 241 22.80 -5.29 -8.68
C PRO A 241 21.69 -5.49 -9.72
N ASP A 242 20.68 -6.32 -9.42
CA ASP A 242 19.53 -6.51 -10.30
C ASP A 242 18.51 -5.38 -10.13
N ARG A 243 18.32 -4.64 -11.22
CA ARG A 243 17.40 -3.51 -11.33
C ARG A 243 15.94 -3.93 -11.17
N GLU A 244 15.56 -5.09 -11.67
CA GLU A 244 14.17 -5.54 -11.60
C GLU A 244 13.79 -5.88 -10.16
N ALA A 245 14.69 -6.56 -9.45
CA ALA A 245 14.55 -6.82 -8.03
C ALA A 245 14.49 -5.52 -7.21
N LEU A 246 15.34 -4.52 -7.49
CA LEU A 246 15.30 -3.21 -6.81
C LEU A 246 13.94 -2.53 -7.00
N ARG A 247 13.47 -2.41 -8.25
CA ARG A 247 12.15 -1.86 -8.60
C ARG A 247 11.04 -2.60 -7.87
N GLY A 248 11.11 -3.93 -7.84
CA GLY A 248 10.16 -4.78 -7.12
C GLY A 248 10.09 -4.44 -5.64
N GLN A 249 11.24 -4.33 -4.96
CA GLN A 249 11.28 -3.92 -3.55
C GLN A 249 10.67 -2.54 -3.31
N ILE A 250 11.01 -1.55 -4.16
CA ILE A 250 10.48 -0.19 -4.03
C ILE A 250 8.95 -0.19 -4.15
N VAL A 251 8.40 -0.85 -5.18
CA VAL A 251 6.94 -0.92 -5.38
C VAL A 251 6.25 -1.64 -4.21
N ASN A 252 6.86 -2.68 -3.66
CA ASN A 252 6.34 -3.41 -2.50
C ASN A 252 6.20 -2.50 -1.26
N VAL A 253 7.27 -1.76 -0.93
CA VAL A 253 7.25 -0.90 0.26
C VAL A 253 6.40 0.35 0.03
N LEU A 254 6.40 0.89 -1.20
CA LEU A 254 5.57 2.03 -1.58
C LEU A 254 4.08 1.73 -1.42
N GLY A 255 3.63 0.60 -1.96
CA GLY A 255 2.22 0.18 -1.84
C GLY A 255 1.82 -0.07 -0.38
N ALA A 256 2.74 -0.58 0.45
CA ALA A 256 2.48 -0.78 1.87
C ALA A 256 2.38 0.54 2.65
N GLY A 257 3.25 1.51 2.39
CA GLY A 257 3.30 2.79 3.12
C GLY A 257 2.17 3.77 2.77
N ARG A 258 1.72 3.75 1.50
CA ARG A 258 0.68 4.67 1.00
C ARG A 258 -0.73 4.30 1.47
N ASP A 259 -1.29 3.23 0.92
CA ASP A 259 -2.72 2.95 1.01
C ASP A 259 -3.18 2.62 2.46
N THR A 260 -2.33 1.90 3.21
CA THR A 260 -2.66 1.51 4.59
C THR A 260 -2.77 2.73 5.52
N THR A 261 -1.79 3.63 5.46
CA THR A 261 -1.75 4.87 6.23
C THR A 261 -2.86 5.82 5.78
N ALA A 262 -3.12 5.93 4.48
CA ALA A 262 -4.18 6.80 3.96
C ALA A 262 -5.55 6.34 4.47
N CYS A 263 -5.84 5.04 4.40
CA CYS A 263 -7.08 4.46 4.91
C CYS A 263 -7.21 4.64 6.42
N PHE A 264 -6.11 4.47 7.17
CA PHE A 264 -6.08 4.72 8.61
C PHE A 264 -6.42 6.18 8.92
N LEU A 265 -5.78 7.15 8.28
CA LEU A 265 -6.07 8.58 8.46
C LEU A 265 -7.52 8.91 8.10
N SER A 266 -8.02 8.45 6.95
CA SER A 266 -9.42 8.63 6.56
C SER A 266 -10.38 8.12 7.63
N ARG A 267 -10.11 6.93 8.17
CA ARG A 267 -10.95 6.32 9.21
C ARG A 267 -10.84 7.05 10.54
N THR A 268 -9.63 7.47 10.93
CA THR A 268 -9.36 8.22 12.14
C THR A 268 -10.15 9.52 12.15
N PHE A 269 -10.08 10.34 11.09
CA PHE A 269 -10.87 11.56 11.01
C PHE A 269 -12.37 11.28 10.97
N PHE A 270 -12.82 10.26 10.25
CA PHE A 270 -14.23 9.84 10.25
C PHE A 270 -14.75 9.51 11.65
N VAL A 271 -13.94 8.85 12.48
CA VAL A 271 -14.30 8.48 13.86
C VAL A 271 -14.20 9.70 14.77
N LEU A 272 -13.11 10.47 14.73
CA LEU A 272 -12.89 11.63 15.60
C LEU A 272 -14.01 12.66 15.51
N VAL A 273 -14.50 12.99 14.32
CA VAL A 273 -15.61 13.95 14.15
C VAL A 273 -16.94 13.46 14.73
N ARG A 274 -17.08 12.15 15.00
CA ARG A 274 -18.26 11.53 15.62
C ARG A 274 -18.09 11.33 17.14
N HIS A 275 -16.92 11.63 17.68
CA HIS A 275 -16.61 11.53 19.11
C HIS A 275 -15.99 12.85 19.61
N PRO A 276 -16.81 13.89 19.82
CA PRO A 276 -16.33 15.24 20.17
C PRO A 276 -15.43 15.29 21.40
N ASP A 277 -15.70 14.46 22.42
CA ASP A 277 -14.89 14.40 23.64
C ASP A 277 -13.45 13.93 23.36
N ALA A 278 -13.29 12.93 22.49
CA ALA A 278 -11.98 12.43 22.08
C ALA A 278 -11.24 13.48 21.24
N LEU A 279 -11.95 14.15 20.33
CA LEU A 279 -11.38 15.23 19.51
C LEU A 279 -10.93 16.42 20.36
N SER A 280 -11.71 16.81 21.38
CA SER A 280 -11.32 17.89 22.30
C SER A 280 -10.07 17.54 23.08
N LYS A 281 -9.99 16.32 23.63
CA LYS A 281 -8.80 15.84 24.34
C LYS A 281 -7.56 15.87 23.45
N LEU A 282 -7.68 15.37 22.21
CA LEU A 282 -6.59 15.39 21.24
C LEU A 282 -6.11 16.82 20.94
N ARG A 283 -7.03 17.77 20.74
CA ARG A 283 -6.68 19.19 20.51
C ARG A 283 -5.96 19.81 21.71
N THR A 284 -6.42 19.53 22.92
CA THR A 284 -5.77 19.99 24.15
C THR A 284 -4.36 19.42 24.27
N GLU A 285 -4.16 18.14 23.97
CA GLU A 285 -2.83 17.52 23.98
C GLU A 285 -1.89 18.17 22.97
N ILE A 286 -2.33 18.36 21.71
CA ILE A 286 -1.54 19.02 20.66
C ILE A 286 -1.14 20.43 21.06
N ALA A 287 -2.07 21.23 21.62
CA ALA A 287 -1.78 22.60 22.05
C ALA A 287 -0.79 22.68 23.22
N ASN A 288 -0.72 21.65 24.06
CA ASN A 288 0.12 21.61 25.25
C ASN A 288 1.45 20.87 25.04
N THR A 289 1.63 20.20 23.89
CA THR A 289 2.87 19.48 23.58
C THR A 289 3.86 20.44 22.92
N PRO A 290 5.03 20.70 23.52
CA PRO A 290 6.06 21.52 22.88
C PRO A 290 6.63 20.79 21.66
N ILE A 291 6.80 21.53 20.56
CA ILE A 291 7.45 21.08 19.31
C ILE A 291 8.96 21.25 19.43
#